data_AF-A0A6N6T545-F1
#
_entry.id   AF-A0A6N6T545-F1
#
_cell.length_a   1.000
_cell.length_b   1.000
_cell.length_c   1.000
_cell.angle_alpha   90.00
_cell.angle_beta   90.00
_cell.angle_gamma   90.00
#
_symmetry.space_group_name_H-M   'P 1'
#
loop_
_entity.id
_entity.type
_entity.pdbx_description
1 polymer ?
#
loop_
_entity_poly.entity_id
_entity_poly.type
_entity_poly.pdbx_seq_one_letter_code
_entity_poly.pdbx_strand_id
1 'polypeptide(L)' 'MHIRAIAGYSLALAGSLDQARSQVAAIRKTHPRYSVDDFLRAFRFDPHGAAVFRKGAKLVGMA' A
#
# COMPACT_ATOMS: atom_id res chain seq x y z
N MET A 1 -4.61 -3.34 -9.31
CA MET A 1 -4.40 -3.07 -7.86
C MET A 1 -3.08 -2.35 -7.53
N HIS A 2 -1.92 -2.73 -8.10
CA HIS A 2 -0.59 -2.25 -7.71
C HIS A 2 -0.41 -0.74 -7.86
N ILE A 3 -0.99 -0.15 -8.92
CA ILE A 3 -1.00 1.31 -9.13
C ILE A 3 -1.78 2.03 -8.01
N ARG A 4 -2.88 1.44 -7.53
CA ARG A 4 -3.62 1.98 -6.38
C ARG A 4 -2.87 1.75 -5.07
N ALA A 5 -2.14 0.64 -4.94
CA ALA A 5 -1.33 0.33 -3.76
C ALA A 5 -0.16 1.31 -3.62
N ILE A 6 0.59 1.57 -4.69
CA ILE A 6 1.67 2.57 -4.67
C ILE A 6 1.13 3.96 -4.36
N ALA A 7 -0.01 4.35 -4.97
CA ALA A 7 -0.66 5.63 -4.65
C ALA A 7 -1.12 5.69 -3.18
N GLY A 8 -1.78 4.65 -2.69
CA GLY A 8 -2.27 4.56 -1.31
C GLY A 8 -1.14 4.63 -0.29
N TYR A 9 -0.05 3.89 -0.49
CA TYR A 9 1.09 3.90 0.44
C TYR A 9 1.86 5.22 0.38
N SER A 10 2.07 5.80 -0.81
CA SER A 10 2.71 7.11 -0.95
C SER A 10 1.87 8.23 -0.30
N LEU A 11 0.55 8.23 -0.50
CA LEU A 11 -0.36 9.17 0.17
C LEU A 11 -0.33 9.00 1.70
N ALA A 12 -0.27 7.76 2.19
CA ALA A 12 -0.17 7.50 3.62
C ALA A 12 1.15 8.01 4.22
N LEU A 13 2.26 7.81 3.51
CA LEU A 13 3.58 8.31 3.89
C LEU A 13 3.64 9.85 3.85
N ALA A 14 2.88 10.49 2.96
CA ALA A 14 2.73 11.94 2.88
C ALA A 14 1.74 12.53 3.92
N GLY A 15 1.10 11.71 4.75
CA GLY A 15 0.13 12.14 5.76
C GLY A 15 -1.31 12.31 5.26
N SER A 16 -1.57 12.13 3.96
CA SER A 16 -2.90 12.20 3.34
C SER A 16 -3.71 10.92 3.56
N LEU A 17 -3.99 10.58 4.81
CA LEU A 17 -4.57 9.28 5.20
C LEU A 17 -5.98 9.02 4.64
N ASP A 18 -6.82 10.04 4.49
CA ASP A 18 -8.16 9.88 3.93
C ASP A 18 -8.12 9.40 2.47
N GLN A 19 -7.36 10.11 1.63
CA GLN A 19 -7.16 9.72 0.24
C GLN A 19 -6.46 8.35 0.12
N ALA A 20 -5.50 8.07 1.01
CA ALA A 20 -4.83 6.78 1.08
C ALA A 20 -5.81 5.63 1.37
N ARG A 21 -6.70 5.81 2.36
CA ARG A 21 -7.73 4.84 2.74
C ARG A 21 -8.73 4.62 1.62
N SER A 22 -9.10 5.66 0.86
CA SER A 22 -9.97 5.53 -0.31
C SER A 22 -9.36 4.62 -1.39
N GLN A 23 -8.06 4.76 -1.68
CA GLN A 23 -7.36 3.87 -2.62
C GLN A 23 -7.35 2.42 -2.12
N VAL A 24 -7.03 2.21 -0.85
CA VAL A 24 -6.99 0.88 -0.23
C VAL A 24 -8.36 0.22 -0.17
N ALA A 25 -9.42 0.97 0.12
CA ALA A 25 -10.79 0.44 0.12
C ALA A 25 -11.19 -0.06 -1.27
N ALA A 26 -10.83 0.67 -2.34
CA ALA A 26 -11.06 0.22 -3.71
C ALA A 26 -10.30 -1.09 -4.03
N ILE A 27 -9.08 -1.24 -3.52
CA ILE A 27 -8.31 -2.49 -3.64
C ILE A 27 -9.01 -3.62 -2.90
N ARG A 28 -9.41 -3.45 -1.63
CA ARG A 28 -10.08 -4.50 -0.85
C ARG A 28 -11.41 -4.94 -1.46
N LYS A 29 -12.16 -4.03 -2.08
CA LYS A 29 -13.41 -4.36 -2.79
C LYS A 29 -13.19 -5.28 -4.00
N THR A 30 -12.08 -5.12 -4.72
CA THR A 30 -11.80 -5.85 -5.97
C THR A 30 -10.90 -7.06 -5.74
N HIS A 31 -10.01 -7.00 -4.76
CA HIS A 31 -9.05 -8.01 -4.39
C HIS A 31 -8.97 -8.11 -2.85
N PRO A 32 -9.92 -8.81 -2.20
CA PRO A 32 -10.02 -8.84 -0.75
C PRO A 32 -8.83 -9.52 -0.05
N ARG A 33 -8.05 -10.33 -0.78
CA ARG A 33 -6.83 -11.00 -0.29
C ARG A 33 -5.54 -10.23 -0.59
N TYR A 34 -5.63 -9.06 -1.23
CA TYR A 34 -4.43 -8.31 -1.61
C TYR A 34 -3.71 -7.78 -0.37
N SER A 35 -2.40 -8.03 -0.30
CA SER A 35 -1.55 -7.66 0.83
C SER A 35 -0.37 -6.79 0.39
N VAL A 36 0.33 -6.20 1.37
CA VAL A 36 1.62 -5.56 1.12
C VAL A 36 2.68 -6.55 0.60
N ASP A 37 2.58 -7.85 0.89
CA ASP A 37 3.52 -8.86 0.36
C ASP A 37 3.38 -9.01 -1.16
N ASP A 38 2.15 -9.04 -1.67
CA ASP A 38 1.88 -9.10 -3.11
C ASP A 38 2.51 -7.90 -3.83
N PHE A 39 2.37 -6.71 -3.22
CA PHE A 39 2.99 -5.48 -3.70
C PHE A 39 4.52 -5.60 -3.73
N LEU A 40 5.15 -5.98 -2.62
CA LEU A 40 6.62 -6.06 -2.53
C LEU A 40 7.21 -7.13 -3.46
N ARG A 41 6.50 -8.26 -3.63
CA ARG A 41 6.87 -9.32 -4.57
C ARG A 41 6.86 -8.85 -6.03
N ALA A 42 5.90 -8.00 -6.39
CA ALA A 42 5.76 -7.47 -7.75
C ALA A 42 6.85 -6.44 -8.08
N PHE A 43 7.13 -5.49 -7.17
CA PHE A 43 8.06 -4.38 -7.44
C PHE A 43 9.52 -4.67 -7.08
N ARG A 44 9.80 -5.70 -6.28
CA ARG A 44 11.16 -6.15 -5.93
C ARG A 44 12.07 -5.02 -5.42
N PHE A 45 11.56 -4.21 -4.48
CA PHE A 45 12.36 -3.19 -3.81
C PHE A 45 13.52 -3.81 -3.02
N ASP A 46 14.59 -3.04 -2.85
CA ASP A 46 15.62 -3.35 -1.87
C ASP A 46 15.04 -3.34 -0.44
N PRO A 47 15.76 -3.87 0.57
CA PRO A 47 15.26 -3.97 1.93
C PRO A 47 14.80 -2.64 2.54
N HIS A 48 15.48 -1.54 2.23
CA HIS A 48 15.11 -0.20 2.71
C HIS A 48 13.83 0.29 2.03
N GLY A 49 13.74 0.18 0.70
CA GLY A 49 12.51 0.51 -0.03
C GLY A 49 11.30 -0.31 0.46
N ALA A 50 11.49 -1.61 0.69
CA ALA A 50 10.45 -2.48 1.23
C ALA A 50 9.98 -2.05 2.62
N ALA A 51 10.91 -1.62 3.49
CA ALA A 51 10.57 -1.12 4.83
C ALA A 51 9.71 0.16 4.78
N VAL A 52 10.02 1.08 3.86
CA VAL A 52 9.25 2.31 3.65
C VAL A 52 7.81 1.99 3.24
N PHE A 53 7.61 1.11 2.27
CA PHE A 53 6.25 0.73 1.84
C PHE A 53 5.49 -0.10 2.88
N ARG A 54 6.17 -0.91 3.70
CA ARG A 54 5.54 -1.56 4.87
C ARG A 54 5.03 -0.55 5.89
N LYS A 55 5.76 0.55 6.12
CA LYS A 55 5.27 1.65 6.98
C LYS A 55 4.01 2.29 6.39
N GLY A 56 4.02 2.60 5.08
CA GLY A 56 2.84 3.10 4.38
C GLY A 56 1.64 2.17 4.50
N ALA A 57 1.84 0.86 4.31
CA ALA A 57 0.80 -0.15 4.45
C ALA A 57 0.23 -0.25 5.88
N LYS A 58 1.07 -0.14 6.92
CA LYS A 58 0.62 -0.12 8.32
C LYS A 58 -0.33 1.06 8.61
N LEU A 59 -0.03 2.25 8.09
CA LEU A 59 -0.83 3.46 8.30
C LEU A 59 -2.28 3.35 7.75
N VAL A 60 -2.49 2.44 6.80
CA VAL A 60 -3.78 2.23 6.11
C VAL A 60 -4.38 0.84 6.35
N GLY A 61 -3.81 0.05 7.27
CA GLY A 61 -4.32 -1.27 7.64
C GLY A 61 -4.14 -2.35 6.55
N MET A 62 -3.06 -2.28 5.77
CA MET A 62 -2.73 -3.24 4.70
C MET A 62 -1.45 -4.04 4.98
N ALA A 63 -0.95 -3.96 6.21
CA ALA A 63 0.22 -4.71 6.68
C ALA A 63 -0.12 -6.15 7.02
#